data_AF-A0A1L8N2T3-F1
#
_entry.id   AF-A0A1L8N2T3-F1
#
_cell.length_a   1.000
_cell.length_b   1.000
_cell.length_c   1.000
_cell.angle_alpha   90.00
_cell.angle_beta   90.00
_cell.angle_gamma   90.00
#
_symmetry.space_group_name_H-M   'P 1'
#
loop_
_entity.id
_entity.type
_entity.pdbx_description
1 polymer ?
#
loop_
_entity_poly.entity_id
_entity_poly.type
_entity_poly.pdbx_seq_one_letter_code
_entity_poly.pdbx_strand_id
1 'polypeptide(L)'
;MKKFITYIALIFSGFVCISFVIPFFCALSPLWNPDKLGFIVHSTLSFRLIVRATIFTIEVAVGSTLIAIIIGVPTAFFVAKRRFFGKKLLKTMSAVPLCIPSLLIALGFVIVFGINGSLNRFVKYIFGLDSAPITFLYSFWGIIIAQGFYNFPLIMRTVSEAWGQLPEEEANAARLLGAGEGRVFRTVTIYQLFPSIASSSVLVFLFCFFSFIIVLLFGSVGGTTLEVSIYQSARTSLDFRTAAVLALIETTVAMFIIFLYGKLETKAARNTGIRCPANKYDVPSIGHTSTISWGDPKKIQYGEIIAFVLLAVLVAFCFFMPLFSIFLNAFVIKTGESFHALISIKNFVTLFERHSFWLSLLHTLETAFFTGCLSVLTGLVFALFSRRIDPYNAKRILKIVPLLPMAVSSVIMGFGITMFVPQGKPFMLIFAQTALYWPFAFKQISTALNRIPEITLEAARLLSRESTDVFFKVEIPLVRRSILSAFGFCFAISCGDATLPLVLAIPRYETLALLTYRLAGSYRFSEACACGCILGLLTAGVFAFSDFIEKRGQNARLS
;
A
#
# COMPACT_ATOMS: atom_id res chain seq x y z
N MET A 1 -11.39 -33.94 -15.40
CA MET A 1 -11.11 -32.88 -14.41
C MET A 1 -9.62 -32.53 -14.24
N LYS A 2 -8.69 -33.49 -14.08
CA LYS A 2 -7.23 -33.20 -14.09
C LYS A 2 -6.79 -32.36 -15.29
N LYS A 3 -7.27 -32.68 -16.51
CA LYS A 3 -6.97 -31.92 -17.75
C LYS A 3 -7.42 -30.45 -17.69
N PHE A 4 -8.64 -30.17 -17.22
CA PHE A 4 -9.17 -28.80 -17.09
C PHE A 4 -8.34 -27.96 -16.11
N ILE A 5 -7.86 -28.57 -15.03
CA ILE A 5 -6.97 -27.94 -14.05
C ILE A 5 -5.58 -27.68 -14.65
N THR A 6 -5.06 -28.61 -15.44
CA THR A 6 -3.81 -28.42 -16.18
C THR A 6 -3.93 -27.26 -17.16
N TYR A 7 -5.04 -27.13 -17.89
CA TYR A 7 -5.27 -26.00 -18.80
C TYR A 7 -5.35 -24.66 -18.06
N ILE A 8 -6.08 -24.60 -16.94
CA ILE A 8 -6.17 -23.38 -16.13
C ILE A 8 -4.81 -22.98 -15.55
N ALA A 9 -4.04 -23.95 -15.04
CA ALA A 9 -2.69 -23.73 -14.54
C ALA A 9 -1.73 -23.27 -15.65
N LEU A 10 -1.89 -23.79 -16.87
CA LEU A 10 -1.09 -23.45 -18.05
C LEU A 10 -1.44 -22.06 -18.60
N ILE A 11 -2.72 -21.68 -18.59
CA ILE A 11 -3.17 -20.32 -18.92
C ILE A 11 -2.61 -19.32 -17.90
N PHE A 12 -2.66 -19.66 -16.61
CA PHE A 12 -2.12 -18.82 -15.56
C PHE A 12 -0.59 -18.69 -15.63
N SER A 13 0.13 -19.79 -15.79
CA SER A 13 1.59 -19.76 -15.92
C SER A 13 2.01 -19.01 -17.19
N GLY A 14 1.27 -19.17 -18.29
CA GLY A 14 1.45 -18.37 -19.51
C GLY A 14 1.25 -16.88 -19.25
N PHE A 15 0.18 -16.50 -18.55
CA PHE A 15 -0.09 -15.10 -18.19
C PHE A 15 1.02 -14.50 -17.33
N VAL A 16 1.46 -15.18 -16.27
CA VAL A 16 2.55 -14.70 -15.40
C VAL A 16 3.88 -14.60 -16.16
N CYS A 17 4.20 -15.58 -16.99
CA CYS A 17 5.40 -15.52 -17.82
C CYS A 17 5.37 -14.32 -18.78
N ILE A 18 4.24 -14.08 -19.46
CA ILE A 18 4.11 -12.99 -20.43
C ILE A 18 4.10 -11.62 -19.75
N SER A 19 3.34 -11.49 -18.66
CA SER A 19 3.07 -10.19 -18.04
C SER A 19 4.16 -9.74 -17.07
N PHE A 20 4.92 -10.67 -16.47
CA PHE A 20 5.95 -10.36 -15.47
C PHE A 20 7.36 -10.73 -15.93
N VAL A 21 7.58 -11.99 -16.30
CA VAL A 21 8.92 -12.53 -16.57
C VAL A 21 9.54 -11.86 -17.80
N ILE A 22 8.76 -11.68 -18.88
CA ILE A 22 9.26 -11.02 -20.10
C ILE A 22 9.69 -9.57 -19.83
N PRO A 23 8.83 -8.66 -19.30
CA PRO A 23 9.25 -7.30 -18.99
C PRO A 23 10.48 -7.23 -18.09
N PHE A 24 10.52 -8.06 -17.05
CA PHE A 24 11.64 -8.09 -16.12
C PHE A 24 12.97 -8.42 -16.83
N PHE A 25 13.00 -9.47 -17.65
CA PHE A 25 14.21 -9.81 -18.41
C PHE A 25 14.52 -8.80 -19.52
N CYS A 26 13.50 -8.19 -20.14
CA CYS A 26 13.70 -7.10 -21.09
C CYS A 26 14.34 -5.87 -20.44
N ALA A 27 13.99 -5.55 -19.19
CA ALA A 27 14.64 -4.49 -18.42
C ALA A 27 16.12 -4.79 -18.16
N LEU A 28 16.49 -6.07 -18.02
CA LEU A 28 17.87 -6.52 -17.81
C LEU A 28 18.64 -6.77 -19.12
N SER A 29 17.95 -6.80 -20.27
CA SER A 29 18.56 -7.05 -21.58
C SER A 29 19.76 -6.17 -21.93
N PRO A 30 19.84 -4.87 -21.51
CA PRO A 30 21.02 -4.04 -21.76
C PRO A 30 22.31 -4.58 -21.11
N LEU A 31 22.22 -5.50 -20.15
CA LEU A 31 23.37 -6.12 -19.50
C LEU A 31 24.02 -7.22 -20.33
N TRP A 32 23.27 -7.87 -21.23
CA TRP A 32 23.76 -9.01 -22.01
C TRP A 32 24.55 -8.64 -23.27
N ASN A 33 24.65 -7.35 -23.62
CA ASN A 33 25.42 -6.92 -24.79
C ASN A 33 26.95 -6.99 -24.51
N PRO A 34 27.71 -7.89 -25.19
CA PRO A 34 29.11 -8.16 -24.89
C PRO A 34 30.07 -6.99 -25.18
N ASP A 35 29.76 -6.17 -26.19
CA ASP A 35 30.65 -5.11 -26.71
C ASP A 35 30.92 -3.97 -25.72
N LYS A 36 30.26 -3.99 -24.55
CA LYS A 36 30.41 -2.97 -23.50
C LYS A 36 30.61 -3.57 -22.11
N LEU A 37 30.90 -4.88 -21.99
CA LEU A 37 31.13 -5.53 -20.69
C LEU A 37 32.30 -4.89 -19.91
N GLY A 38 33.31 -4.35 -20.61
CA GLY A 38 34.45 -3.64 -20.04
C GLY A 38 34.15 -2.28 -19.39
N PHE A 39 32.94 -1.73 -19.56
CA PHE A 39 32.58 -0.39 -19.05
C PHE A 39 31.84 -0.41 -17.69
N ILE A 40 31.71 -1.56 -17.01
CA ILE A 40 31.06 -1.65 -15.68
C ILE A 40 31.88 -0.92 -14.59
N VAL A 41 33.17 -0.67 -14.84
CA VAL A 41 34.12 -0.26 -13.79
C VAL A 41 34.82 1.09 -14.06
N HIS A 42 34.81 1.62 -15.29
CA HIS A 42 35.69 2.75 -15.64
C HIS A 42 35.10 4.16 -15.60
N SER A 43 33.80 4.35 -15.39
CA SER A 43 33.26 5.65 -14.99
C SER A 43 33.06 5.70 -13.48
N THR A 44 34.08 6.15 -12.74
CA THR A 44 34.01 6.41 -11.28
C THR A 44 32.75 7.19 -10.87
N LEU A 45 32.21 8.00 -11.79
CA LEU A 45 30.97 8.76 -11.64
C LEU A 45 29.71 7.87 -11.55
N SER A 46 29.62 6.80 -12.35
CA SER A 46 28.45 5.91 -12.38
C SER A 46 28.38 5.03 -11.11
N PHE A 47 29.54 4.55 -10.63
CA PHE A 47 29.61 3.78 -9.39
C PHE A 47 29.17 4.61 -8.18
N ARG A 48 29.65 5.87 -8.08
CA ARG A 48 29.28 6.78 -7.00
C ARG A 48 27.79 7.09 -7.00
N LEU A 49 27.17 7.25 -8.18
CA LEU A 49 25.73 7.44 -8.32
C LEU A 49 24.95 6.24 -7.80
N ILE A 50 25.31 5.02 -8.25
CA ILE A 50 24.64 3.77 -7.86
C ILE A 50 24.70 3.59 -6.34
N VAL A 51 25.90 3.67 -5.76
CA VAL A 51 26.09 3.48 -4.31
C VAL A 51 25.32 4.53 -3.51
N ARG A 52 25.36 5.81 -3.92
CA ARG A 52 24.59 6.87 -3.25
C ARG A 52 23.09 6.63 -3.34
N ALA A 53 22.57 6.27 -4.51
CA ALA A 53 21.15 6.01 -4.68
C ALA A 53 20.70 4.80 -3.84
N THR A 54 21.49 3.72 -3.79
CA THR A 54 21.20 2.55 -2.95
C THR A 54 21.18 2.92 -1.47
N ILE A 55 22.22 3.58 -0.96
CA ILE A 55 22.31 3.98 0.45
C ILE A 55 21.17 4.93 0.79
N PHE A 56 20.93 5.97 -0.01
CA PHE A 56 19.87 6.94 0.21
C PHE A 56 18.49 6.26 0.26
N THR A 57 18.23 5.29 -0.62
CA THR A 57 16.96 4.54 -0.64
C THR A 57 16.79 3.70 0.62
N ILE A 58 17.86 3.03 1.08
CA ILE A 58 17.84 2.24 2.33
C ILE A 58 17.62 3.16 3.53
N GLU A 59 18.34 4.27 3.62
CA GLU A 59 18.21 5.25 4.71
C GLU A 59 16.80 5.84 4.78
N VAL A 60 16.25 6.26 3.65
CA VAL A 60 14.87 6.75 3.56
C VAL A 60 13.89 5.65 3.97
N ALA A 61 14.00 4.44 3.43
CA ALA A 61 13.07 3.36 3.71
C ALA A 61 13.12 2.92 5.19
N VAL A 62 14.32 2.80 5.78
CA VAL A 62 14.48 2.51 7.22
C VAL A 62 13.93 3.66 8.07
N GLY A 63 14.30 4.91 7.76
CA GLY A 63 13.85 6.08 8.51
C GLY A 63 12.32 6.23 8.50
N SER A 64 11.70 6.11 7.33
CA SER A 64 10.24 6.14 7.16
C SER A 64 9.55 5.01 7.93
N THR A 65 10.13 3.80 7.90
CA THR A 65 9.59 2.66 8.65
C THR A 65 9.68 2.87 10.16
N LEU A 66 10.78 3.44 10.66
CA LEU A 66 10.93 3.76 12.07
C LEU A 66 9.89 4.79 12.54
N ILE A 67 9.66 5.85 11.76
CA ILE A 67 8.59 6.81 12.04
C ILE A 67 7.23 6.12 12.06
N ALA A 68 6.96 5.25 11.08
CA ALA A 68 5.73 4.49 11.01
C ALA A 68 5.53 3.56 12.23
N ILE A 69 6.60 2.95 12.76
CA ILE A 69 6.55 2.13 13.99
C ILE A 69 6.27 3.01 15.21
N ILE A 70 7.02 4.11 15.35
CA ILE A 70 6.92 5.04 16.48
C ILE A 70 5.51 5.61 16.62
N ILE A 71 4.80 5.82 15.51
CA ILE A 71 3.41 6.32 15.52
C ILE A 71 2.42 5.15 15.53
N GLY A 72 2.64 4.13 14.70
CA GLY A 72 1.71 3.04 14.47
C GLY A 72 1.52 2.13 15.67
N VAL A 73 2.59 1.77 16.39
CA VAL A 73 2.50 0.87 17.56
C VAL A 73 1.76 1.52 18.73
N PRO A 74 2.05 2.78 19.14
CA PRO A 74 1.25 3.47 20.14
C PRO A 74 -0.21 3.66 19.71
N THR A 75 -0.45 3.99 18.43
CA THR A 75 -1.84 4.11 17.94
C THR A 75 -2.58 2.76 18.03
N ALA A 76 -1.89 1.65 17.72
CA ALA A 76 -2.46 0.30 17.83
C ALA A 76 -2.89 -0.04 19.26
N PHE A 77 -2.10 0.38 20.28
CA PHE A 77 -2.44 0.18 21.69
C PHE A 77 -3.80 0.79 22.03
N PHE A 78 -4.01 2.06 21.64
CA PHE A 78 -5.28 2.74 21.89
C PHE A 78 -6.43 2.08 21.12
N VAL A 79 -6.23 1.72 19.86
CA VAL A 79 -7.29 1.15 19.01
C VAL A 79 -7.69 -0.27 19.44
N ALA A 80 -6.75 -1.09 19.92
CA ALA A 80 -7.00 -2.49 20.29
C ALA A 80 -7.96 -2.59 21.49
N LYS A 81 -7.56 -2.06 22.65
CA LYS A 81 -8.26 -2.32 23.92
C LYS A 81 -9.15 -1.18 24.43
N ARG A 82 -8.93 0.07 24.01
CA ARG A 82 -9.72 1.22 24.54
C ARG A 82 -11.00 1.45 23.73
N ARG A 83 -12.02 2.04 24.37
CA ARG A 83 -13.25 2.56 23.72
C ARG A 83 -13.24 4.07 23.87
N PHE A 84 -13.24 4.80 22.75
CA PHE A 84 -13.29 6.26 22.72
C PHE A 84 -13.93 6.72 21.40
N PHE A 85 -14.42 7.97 21.38
CA PHE A 85 -15.19 8.54 20.27
C PHE A 85 -14.46 8.46 18.92
N GLY A 86 -13.14 8.72 18.88
CA GLY A 86 -12.31 8.67 17.67
C GLY A 86 -11.90 7.26 17.18
N LYS A 87 -12.29 6.18 17.87
CA LYS A 87 -11.84 4.81 17.52
C LYS A 87 -12.29 4.39 16.13
N LYS A 88 -13.52 4.76 15.73
CA LYS A 88 -14.05 4.44 14.40
C LYS A 88 -13.26 5.15 13.31
N LEU A 89 -12.90 6.42 13.54
CA LEU A 89 -12.08 7.20 12.62
C LEU A 89 -10.72 6.54 12.41
N LEU A 90 -9.98 6.24 13.48
CA LEU A 90 -8.67 5.57 13.39
C LEU A 90 -8.76 4.18 12.71
N LYS A 91 -9.82 3.41 12.99
CA LYS A 91 -10.04 2.15 12.27
C LYS A 91 -10.27 2.37 10.77
N THR A 92 -11.03 3.39 10.38
CA THR A 92 -11.19 3.74 8.96
C THR A 92 -9.89 4.26 8.34
N MET A 93 -9.06 4.98 9.09
CA MET A 93 -7.75 5.45 8.62
C MET A 93 -6.82 4.32 8.19
N SER A 94 -6.97 3.13 8.77
CA SER A 94 -6.18 1.96 8.38
C SER A 94 -6.34 1.54 6.91
N ALA A 95 -7.43 1.96 6.27
CA ALA A 95 -7.65 1.74 4.85
C ALA A 95 -6.97 2.81 3.97
N VAL A 96 -6.73 4.00 4.51
CA VAL A 96 -6.35 5.17 3.72
C VAL A 96 -5.05 4.97 2.91
N PRO A 97 -3.95 4.41 3.44
CA PRO A 97 -2.72 4.20 2.66
C PRO A 97 -2.88 3.22 1.49
N LEU A 98 -3.96 2.45 1.50
CA LEU A 98 -4.26 1.48 0.45
C LEU A 98 -5.22 2.06 -0.60
N CYS A 99 -5.96 3.11 -0.27
CA CYS A 99 -6.99 3.68 -1.13
C CYS A 99 -6.59 5.02 -1.73
N ILE A 100 -5.92 5.86 -0.94
CA ILE A 100 -5.52 7.19 -1.39
C ILE A 100 -4.23 7.06 -2.19
N PRO A 101 -4.20 7.53 -3.44
CA PRO A 101 -2.98 7.52 -4.26
C PRO A 101 -1.85 8.27 -3.57
N SER A 102 -0.63 7.71 -3.60
CA SER A 102 0.57 8.33 -2.99
C SER A 102 0.86 9.74 -3.53
N LEU A 103 0.45 10.01 -4.78
CA LEU A 103 0.48 11.33 -5.39
C LEU A 103 -0.32 12.37 -4.60
N LEU A 104 -1.50 12.02 -4.09
CA LEU A 104 -2.33 12.96 -3.32
C LEU A 104 -1.66 13.31 -2.00
N ILE A 105 -0.99 12.36 -1.34
CA ILE A 105 -0.21 12.68 -0.14
C ILE A 105 0.91 13.64 -0.48
N ALA A 106 1.70 13.34 -1.52
CA ALA A 106 2.79 14.22 -1.94
C ALA A 106 2.26 15.64 -2.25
N LEU A 107 1.18 15.74 -3.02
CA LEU A 107 0.54 17.01 -3.36
C LEU A 107 0.04 17.77 -2.12
N GLY A 108 -0.65 17.09 -1.21
CA GLY A 108 -1.13 17.68 0.05
C GLY A 108 0.01 18.20 0.92
N PHE A 109 1.11 17.46 1.00
CA PHE A 109 2.31 17.90 1.72
C PHE A 109 2.94 19.14 1.07
N VAL A 110 3.02 19.21 -0.26
CA VAL A 110 3.49 20.41 -0.98
C VAL A 110 2.60 21.62 -0.71
N ILE A 111 1.28 21.43 -0.66
CA ILE A 111 0.32 22.51 -0.42
C ILE A 111 0.41 23.05 1.01
N VAL A 112 0.68 22.20 2.00
CA VAL A 112 0.76 22.61 3.41
C VAL A 112 2.17 23.08 3.78
N PHE A 113 3.16 22.22 3.54
CA PHE A 113 4.54 22.35 4.02
C PHE A 113 5.53 22.85 2.96
N GLY A 114 5.09 23.07 1.72
CA GLY A 114 5.94 23.66 0.69
C GLY A 114 6.35 25.09 1.02
N ILE A 115 7.35 25.61 0.30
CA ILE A 115 7.85 26.99 0.48
C ILE A 115 6.70 28.02 0.40
N ASN A 116 5.79 27.83 -0.56
CA ASN A 116 4.58 28.66 -0.75
C ASN A 116 3.30 28.03 -0.15
N GLY A 117 3.48 27.13 0.81
CA GLY A 117 2.41 26.37 1.44
C GLY A 117 1.53 27.20 2.38
N SER A 118 0.41 26.62 2.83
CA SER A 118 -0.47 27.28 3.79
C SER A 118 0.21 27.53 5.14
N LEU A 119 1.03 26.59 5.63
CA LEU A 119 1.70 26.71 6.92
C LEU A 119 2.73 27.86 6.90
N ASN A 120 3.59 27.90 5.88
CA ASN A 120 4.56 28.99 5.73
C ASN A 120 3.88 30.35 5.60
N ARG A 121 2.80 30.47 4.82
CA ARG A 121 2.04 31.72 4.71
C ARG A 121 1.42 32.15 6.04
N PHE A 122 0.88 31.21 6.80
CA PHE A 122 0.32 31.48 8.13
C PHE A 122 1.38 31.96 9.13
N VAL A 123 2.54 31.29 9.17
CA VAL A 123 3.66 31.68 10.04
C VAL A 123 4.22 33.05 9.64
N LYS A 124 4.41 33.31 8.33
CA LYS A 124 4.85 34.62 7.84
C LYS A 124 3.88 35.74 8.24
N TYR A 125 2.58 35.49 8.14
CA TYR A 125 1.54 36.46 8.52
C TYR A 125 1.57 36.79 10.02
N ILE A 126 1.71 35.77 10.89
CA ILE A 126 1.71 35.97 12.35
C ILE A 126 3.00 36.63 12.84
N PHE A 127 4.14 36.22 12.32
CA PHE A 127 5.45 36.66 12.80
C PHE A 127 6.08 37.79 11.97
N GLY A 128 5.41 38.27 10.92
CA GLY A 128 5.91 39.35 10.06
C GLY A 128 7.22 38.99 9.33
N LEU A 129 7.41 37.73 8.97
CA LEU A 129 8.64 37.24 8.34
C LEU A 129 8.60 37.39 6.81
N ASP A 130 9.69 37.88 6.22
CA ASP A 130 9.82 38.03 4.76
C ASP A 130 10.10 36.69 4.04
N SER A 131 10.85 35.79 4.69
CA SER A 131 11.24 34.49 4.13
C SER A 131 10.44 33.34 4.74
N ALA A 132 10.33 32.23 4.00
CA ALA A 132 9.64 31.03 4.47
C ALA A 132 10.53 30.27 5.49
N PRO A 133 10.14 30.20 6.78
CA PRO A 133 11.00 29.60 7.81
C PRO A 133 11.03 28.07 7.75
N ILE A 134 10.00 27.43 7.19
CA ILE A 134 9.84 25.97 7.19
C ILE A 134 10.13 25.43 5.78
N THR A 135 11.34 24.93 5.53
CA THR A 135 11.76 24.41 4.20
C THR A 135 12.09 22.92 4.20
N PHE A 136 11.78 22.20 5.28
CA PHE A 136 12.16 20.79 5.44
C PHE A 136 11.56 19.84 4.39
N LEU A 137 10.46 20.22 3.72
CA LEU A 137 9.75 19.34 2.79
C LEU A 137 10.64 18.83 1.66
N TYR A 138 11.50 19.69 1.13
CA TYR A 138 12.39 19.40 0.00
C TYR A 138 13.76 18.85 0.45
N SER A 139 13.80 18.24 1.64
CA SER A 139 14.99 17.63 2.23
C SER A 139 14.80 16.14 2.47
N PHE A 140 15.89 15.45 2.80
CA PHE A 140 15.88 14.05 3.25
C PHE A 140 14.82 13.76 4.32
N TRP A 141 14.66 14.65 5.31
CA TRP A 141 13.68 14.52 6.38
C TRP A 141 12.24 14.70 5.89
N GLY A 142 12.00 15.56 4.90
CA GLY A 142 10.68 15.75 4.32
C GLY A 142 10.13 14.47 3.69
N ILE A 143 10.99 13.75 2.96
CA ILE A 143 10.65 12.45 2.37
C ILE A 143 10.33 11.41 3.46
N ILE A 144 11.21 11.30 4.47
CA ILE A 144 11.05 10.34 5.57
C ILE A 144 9.75 10.56 6.35
N ILE A 145 9.48 11.83 6.70
CA ILE A 145 8.27 12.21 7.42
C ILE A 145 7.03 11.89 6.59
N ALA A 146 6.97 12.35 5.33
CA ALA A 146 5.80 12.14 4.48
C ALA A 146 5.49 10.64 4.28
N GLN A 147 6.51 9.83 4.00
CA GLN A 147 6.34 8.38 3.83
C GLN A 147 6.00 7.66 5.14
N GLY A 148 6.63 8.02 6.26
CA GLY A 148 6.35 7.44 7.56
C GLY A 148 4.90 7.71 8.00
N PHE A 149 4.44 8.96 7.85
CA PHE A 149 3.05 9.32 8.12
C PHE A 149 2.05 8.71 7.14
N TYR A 150 2.45 8.50 5.89
CA TYR A 150 1.60 7.79 4.95
C TYR A 150 1.42 6.32 5.33
N ASN A 151 2.48 5.64 5.77
CA ASN A 151 2.46 4.20 5.96
C ASN A 151 2.18 3.72 7.40
N PHE A 152 2.21 4.59 8.42
CA PHE A 152 1.90 4.20 9.82
C PHE A 152 0.55 3.48 10.00
N PRO A 153 -0.55 3.80 9.27
CA PRO A 153 -1.83 3.13 9.51
C PRO A 153 -1.78 1.62 9.23
N LEU A 154 -0.82 1.16 8.40
CA LEU A 154 -0.60 -0.25 8.15
C LEU A 154 -0.07 -0.98 9.39
N ILE A 155 0.94 -0.41 10.06
CA ILE A 155 1.47 -0.95 11.32
C ILE A 155 0.40 -0.91 12.40
N MET A 156 -0.29 0.23 12.52
CA MET A 156 -1.39 0.40 13.47
C MET A 156 -2.44 -0.72 13.29
N ARG A 157 -2.85 -1.00 12.06
CA ARG A 157 -3.86 -2.03 11.75
C ARG A 157 -3.38 -3.42 12.15
N THR A 158 -2.24 -3.85 11.62
CA THR A 158 -1.72 -5.21 11.81
C THR A 158 -1.43 -5.48 13.30
N VAL A 159 -0.83 -4.51 13.99
CA VAL A 159 -0.54 -4.63 15.42
C VAL A 159 -1.81 -4.56 16.25
N SER A 160 -2.78 -3.70 15.92
CA SER A 160 -4.05 -3.63 16.65
C SER A 160 -4.89 -4.89 16.50
N GLU A 161 -4.90 -5.52 15.33
CA GLU A 161 -5.59 -6.79 15.09
C GLU A 161 -4.94 -7.93 15.87
N ALA A 162 -3.61 -8.03 15.84
CA ALA A 162 -2.87 -9.03 16.61
C ALA A 162 -3.07 -8.85 18.12
N TRP A 163 -3.01 -7.61 18.61
CA TRP A 163 -3.20 -7.30 20.02
C TRP A 163 -4.62 -7.62 20.49
N GLY A 164 -5.63 -7.36 19.66
CA GLY A 164 -7.02 -7.70 19.96
C GLY A 164 -7.29 -9.20 20.12
N GLN A 165 -6.38 -10.06 19.63
CA GLN A 165 -6.49 -11.52 19.70
C GLN A 165 -5.66 -12.15 20.83
N LEU A 166 -4.83 -11.38 21.54
CA LEU A 166 -3.99 -11.94 22.60
C LEU A 166 -4.83 -12.39 23.81
N PRO A 167 -4.66 -13.65 24.28
CA PRO A 167 -5.34 -14.12 25.48
C PRO A 167 -4.87 -13.32 26.71
N GLU A 168 -5.79 -12.98 27.60
CA GLU A 168 -5.45 -12.20 28.80
C GLU A 168 -4.84 -13.07 29.92
N GLU A 169 -4.95 -14.40 29.80
CA GLU A 169 -4.48 -15.40 30.75
C GLU A 169 -2.98 -15.26 31.05
N GLU A 170 -2.14 -15.11 30.02
CA GLU A 170 -0.68 -15.00 30.21
C GLU A 170 -0.28 -13.69 30.89
N ALA A 171 -0.99 -12.59 30.59
CA ALA A 171 -0.77 -11.31 31.25
C ALA A 171 -1.23 -11.36 32.72
N ASN A 172 -2.34 -12.03 33.00
CA ASN A 172 -2.85 -12.22 34.36
C ASN A 172 -1.95 -13.13 35.20
N ALA A 173 -1.40 -14.20 34.61
CA ALA A 173 -0.41 -15.06 35.27
C ALA A 173 0.86 -14.28 35.66
N ALA A 174 1.37 -13.43 34.78
CA ALA A 174 2.52 -12.57 35.08
C ALA A 174 2.22 -11.58 36.24
N ARG A 175 1.00 -11.02 36.29
CA ARG A 175 0.55 -10.15 37.41
C ARG A 175 0.49 -10.92 38.72
N LEU A 176 -0.04 -12.15 38.72
CA LEU A 176 -0.10 -13.02 39.89
C LEU A 176 1.31 -13.35 40.44
N LEU A 177 2.31 -13.45 39.56
CA LEU A 177 3.72 -13.63 39.91
C LEU A 177 4.41 -12.32 40.35
N GLY A 178 3.67 -11.22 40.55
CA GLY A 178 4.19 -9.95 41.03
C GLY A 178 4.81 -9.04 39.96
N ALA A 179 4.60 -9.33 38.66
CA ALA A 179 5.05 -8.41 37.61
C ALA A 179 4.15 -7.17 37.54
N GLY A 180 4.75 -5.98 37.67
CA GLY A 180 4.04 -4.71 37.42
C GLY A 180 3.71 -4.50 35.93
N GLU A 181 2.76 -3.62 35.62
CA GLU A 181 2.20 -3.42 34.27
C GLU A 181 3.28 -3.14 33.20
N GLY A 182 4.31 -2.35 33.52
CA GLY A 182 5.42 -2.09 32.58
C GLY A 182 6.25 -3.34 32.27
N ARG A 183 6.42 -4.23 33.25
CA ARG A 183 7.11 -5.51 33.06
C ARG A 183 6.24 -6.45 32.23
N VAL A 184 4.95 -6.61 32.57
CA VAL A 184 3.98 -7.41 31.80
C VAL A 184 3.94 -6.94 30.34
N PHE A 185 3.86 -5.62 30.13
CA PHE A 185 3.87 -5.04 28.79
C PHE A 185 5.14 -5.38 28.00
N ARG A 186 6.32 -5.20 28.60
CA ARG A 186 7.59 -5.42 27.90
C ARG A 186 7.93 -6.90 27.69
N THR A 187 7.67 -7.77 28.66
CA THR A 187 8.10 -9.18 28.63
C THR A 187 7.06 -10.12 28.03
N VAL A 188 5.77 -9.82 28.20
CA VAL A 188 4.67 -10.67 27.70
C VAL A 188 4.09 -10.07 26.43
N THR A 189 3.53 -8.85 26.53
CA THR A 189 2.76 -8.26 25.43
C THR A 189 3.63 -7.89 24.22
N ILE A 190 4.72 -7.11 24.40
CA ILE A 190 5.60 -6.73 23.29
C ILE A 190 6.25 -7.96 22.65
N TYR A 191 6.65 -8.96 23.45
CA TYR A 191 7.27 -10.17 22.92
C TYR A 191 6.31 -10.94 22.01
N GLN A 192 5.03 -11.04 22.38
CA GLN A 192 3.99 -11.66 21.55
C GLN A 192 3.60 -10.81 20.34
N LEU A 193 3.68 -9.48 20.44
CA LEU A 193 3.41 -8.57 19.33
C LEU A 193 4.59 -8.41 18.37
N PHE A 194 5.81 -8.74 18.79
CA PHE A 194 7.03 -8.56 18.01
C PHE A 194 6.94 -9.19 16.61
N PRO A 195 6.41 -10.42 16.42
CA PRO A 195 6.27 -10.99 15.09
C PRO A 195 5.33 -10.16 14.18
N SER A 196 4.25 -9.61 14.73
CA SER A 196 3.31 -8.74 14.01
C SER A 196 3.91 -7.37 13.70
N ILE A 197 4.68 -6.80 14.63
CA ILE A 197 5.45 -5.56 14.42
C ILE A 197 6.50 -5.79 13.33
N ALA A 198 7.29 -6.86 13.41
CA ALA A 198 8.32 -7.18 12.43
C ALA A 198 7.73 -7.43 11.02
N SER A 199 6.65 -8.22 10.93
CA SER A 199 5.96 -8.50 9.66
C SER A 199 5.42 -7.22 9.01
N SER A 200 4.73 -6.36 9.78
CA SER A 200 4.21 -5.09 9.26
C SER A 200 5.32 -4.08 8.93
N SER A 201 6.42 -4.07 9.69
CA SER A 201 7.58 -3.19 9.44
C SER A 201 8.27 -3.52 8.12
N VAL A 202 8.46 -4.80 7.79
CA VAL A 202 9.04 -5.16 6.49
C VAL A 202 8.12 -4.79 5.33
N LEU A 203 6.81 -4.89 5.52
CA LEU A 203 5.84 -4.48 4.51
C LEU A 203 5.89 -2.95 4.28
N VAL A 204 5.89 -2.15 5.36
CA VAL A 204 6.07 -0.69 5.26
C VAL A 204 7.41 -0.33 4.65
N PHE A 205 8.48 -1.04 5.02
CA PHE A 205 9.79 -0.84 4.43
C PHE A 205 9.73 -0.99 2.90
N LEU A 206 9.11 -2.06 2.39
CA LEU A 206 8.99 -2.27 0.94
C LEU A 206 8.17 -1.16 0.27
N PHE A 207 7.08 -0.67 0.90
CA PHE A 207 6.32 0.48 0.37
C PHE A 207 7.14 1.77 0.31
N CYS A 208 8.02 2.00 1.29
CA CYS A 208 8.91 3.16 1.29
C CYS A 208 10.06 3.00 0.29
N PHE A 209 10.59 1.78 0.17
CA PHE A 209 11.67 1.40 -0.74
C PHE A 209 11.27 1.59 -2.21
N PHE A 210 10.05 1.18 -2.57
CA PHE A 210 9.48 1.36 -3.92
C PHE A 210 8.75 2.71 -4.12
N SER A 211 9.01 3.69 -3.24
CA SER A 211 8.32 4.98 -3.32
C SER A 211 8.94 5.87 -4.40
N PHE A 212 8.19 6.06 -5.47
CA PHE A 212 8.61 6.86 -6.63
C PHE A 212 8.02 8.28 -6.62
N ILE A 213 6.70 8.41 -6.64
CA ILE A 213 6.01 9.69 -6.88
C ILE A 213 6.29 10.74 -5.80
N ILE A 214 6.35 10.35 -4.52
CA ILE A 214 6.61 11.28 -3.41
C ILE A 214 7.99 11.95 -3.60
N VAL A 215 9.01 11.14 -3.88
CA VAL A 215 10.39 11.61 -4.06
C VAL A 215 10.51 12.46 -5.33
N LEU A 216 9.89 12.03 -6.43
CA LEU A 216 9.93 12.77 -7.69
C LEU A 216 9.25 14.14 -7.57
N LEU A 217 8.13 14.25 -6.82
CA LEU A 217 7.41 15.51 -6.66
C LEU A 217 8.11 16.48 -5.69
N PHE A 218 8.70 15.97 -4.60
CA PHE A 218 9.48 16.82 -3.69
C PHE A 218 10.79 17.25 -4.33
N GLY A 219 11.36 16.43 -5.22
CA GLY A 219 12.70 16.64 -5.71
C GLY A 219 13.74 16.32 -4.64
N SER A 220 14.97 16.08 -5.09
CA SER A 220 16.07 15.65 -4.23
C SER A 220 17.09 16.76 -4.04
N VAL A 221 17.08 17.45 -2.90
CA VAL A 221 18.25 18.22 -2.46
C VAL A 221 19.16 17.26 -1.68
N GLY A 222 20.23 16.80 -2.33
CA GLY A 222 21.29 15.99 -1.69
C GLY A 222 21.36 14.50 -2.07
N GLY A 223 20.33 13.91 -2.69
CA GLY A 223 20.37 12.52 -3.18
C GLY A 223 19.01 11.98 -3.68
N THR A 224 19.03 11.11 -4.70
CA THR A 224 17.84 10.48 -5.31
C THR A 224 17.66 9.03 -4.85
N THR A 225 16.42 8.52 -4.86
CA THR A 225 16.17 7.09 -4.65
C THR A 225 16.49 6.27 -5.89
N LEU A 226 16.60 4.94 -5.73
CA LEU A 226 16.80 3.98 -6.82
C LEU A 226 15.71 4.12 -7.87
N GLU A 227 14.44 4.13 -7.46
CA GLU A 227 13.27 4.33 -8.33
C GLU A 227 13.38 5.56 -9.24
N VAL A 228 13.68 6.72 -8.65
CA VAL A 228 13.84 7.96 -9.41
C VAL A 228 15.07 7.90 -10.31
N SER A 229 16.15 7.28 -9.85
CA SER A 229 17.39 7.13 -10.63
C SER A 229 17.19 6.20 -11.83
N ILE A 230 16.45 5.09 -11.67
CA ILE A 230 16.07 4.20 -12.79
C ILE A 230 15.25 4.98 -13.81
N TYR A 231 14.24 5.73 -13.36
CA TYR A 231 13.42 6.55 -14.24
C TYR A 231 14.26 7.61 -15.00
N GLN A 232 15.10 8.37 -14.30
CA GLN A 232 15.96 9.39 -14.91
C GLN A 232 16.95 8.77 -15.90
N SER A 233 17.63 7.67 -15.54
CA SER A 233 18.53 6.96 -16.46
C SER A 233 17.78 6.42 -17.68
N ALA A 234 16.60 5.82 -17.49
CA ALA A 234 15.83 5.23 -18.58
C ALA A 234 15.15 6.27 -19.50
N ARG A 235 14.63 7.37 -18.96
CA ARG A 235 13.76 8.31 -19.69
C ARG A 235 14.37 9.68 -19.95
N THR A 236 15.25 10.16 -19.07
CA THR A 236 15.88 11.48 -19.21
C THR A 236 17.24 11.36 -19.88
N SER A 237 18.11 10.49 -19.38
CA SER A 237 19.48 10.30 -19.90
C SER A 237 19.58 9.26 -21.00
N LEU A 238 18.54 8.45 -21.21
CA LEU A 238 18.52 7.31 -22.15
C LEU A 238 19.71 6.33 -21.94
N ASP A 239 20.26 6.29 -20.74
CA ASP A 239 21.28 5.33 -20.32
C ASP A 239 20.60 4.07 -19.79
N PHE A 240 20.18 3.24 -20.74
CA PHE A 240 19.50 1.98 -20.49
C PHE A 240 20.35 0.98 -19.72
N ARG A 241 21.67 1.10 -19.79
CA ARG A 241 22.59 0.22 -19.08
C ARG A 241 22.64 0.56 -17.61
N THR A 242 22.80 1.83 -17.27
CA THR A 242 22.73 2.28 -15.87
C THR A 242 21.37 1.98 -15.26
N ALA A 243 20.27 2.18 -16.01
CA ALA A 243 18.93 1.79 -15.58
C ALA A 243 18.83 0.28 -15.28
N ALA A 244 19.37 -0.59 -16.13
CA ALA A 244 19.36 -2.04 -15.94
C ALA A 244 20.20 -2.48 -14.73
N VAL A 245 21.36 -1.86 -14.49
CA VAL A 245 22.19 -2.14 -13.30
C VAL A 245 21.46 -1.75 -12.02
N LEU A 246 20.86 -0.54 -11.99
CA LEU A 246 20.06 -0.08 -10.86
C LEU A 246 18.85 -1.00 -10.61
N ALA A 247 18.15 -1.42 -11.66
CA ALA A 247 17.04 -2.37 -11.58
C ALA A 247 17.46 -3.73 -11.01
N LEU A 248 18.62 -4.26 -11.42
CA LEU A 248 19.16 -5.51 -10.89
C LEU A 248 19.49 -5.39 -9.40
N ILE A 249 20.11 -4.29 -8.98
CA ILE A 249 20.44 -4.05 -7.57
C ILE A 249 19.17 -3.90 -6.74
N GLU A 250 18.22 -3.08 -7.19
CA GLU A 250 16.93 -2.87 -6.52
C GLU A 250 16.18 -4.19 -6.30
N THR A 251 16.05 -4.99 -7.36
CA THR A 251 15.32 -6.26 -7.32
C THR A 251 16.04 -7.30 -6.47
N THR A 252 17.37 -7.34 -6.48
CA THR A 252 18.16 -8.22 -5.61
C THR A 252 17.96 -7.88 -4.13
N VAL A 253 18.01 -6.58 -3.79
CA VAL A 253 17.77 -6.10 -2.42
C VAL A 253 16.33 -6.41 -2.00
N ALA A 254 15.34 -6.13 -2.85
CA ALA A 254 13.94 -6.43 -2.57
C ALA A 254 13.68 -7.93 -2.36
N MET A 255 14.25 -8.79 -3.21
CA MET A 255 14.16 -10.25 -3.08
C MET A 255 14.76 -10.75 -1.77
N PHE A 256 15.90 -10.21 -1.36
CA PHE A 256 16.52 -10.53 -0.08
C PHE A 256 15.59 -10.17 1.10
N ILE A 257 14.96 -9.00 1.05
CA ILE A 257 14.04 -8.52 2.10
C ILE A 257 12.74 -9.34 2.14
N ILE A 258 12.18 -9.70 0.99
CA ILE A 258 11.00 -10.58 0.91
C ILE A 258 11.33 -11.98 1.43
N PHE A 259 12.54 -12.49 1.16
CA PHE A 259 13.00 -13.75 1.72
C PHE A 259 13.10 -13.69 3.26
N LEU A 260 13.61 -12.58 3.81
CA LEU A 260 13.62 -12.33 5.25
C LEU A 260 12.19 -12.27 5.82
N TYR A 261 11.28 -11.54 5.17
CA TYR A 261 9.86 -11.48 5.53
C TYR A 261 9.24 -12.88 5.62
N GLY A 262 9.46 -13.70 4.59
CA GLY A 262 8.92 -15.06 4.56
C GLY A 262 9.42 -15.94 5.70
N LYS A 263 10.66 -15.73 6.20
CA LYS A 263 11.21 -16.44 7.37
C LYS A 263 10.61 -15.96 8.69
N LEU A 264 10.31 -14.66 8.80
CA LEU A 264 9.68 -14.09 10.00
C LEU A 264 8.23 -14.54 10.15
N GLU A 265 7.45 -14.54 9.06
CA GLU A 265 6.04 -14.93 9.08
C GLU A 265 5.85 -16.41 9.48
N THR A 266 6.75 -17.29 9.04
CA THR A 266 6.71 -18.71 9.42
C THR A 266 7.06 -18.94 10.89
N LYS A 267 7.94 -18.14 11.48
CA LYS A 267 8.21 -18.17 12.92
C LYS A 267 7.05 -17.57 13.71
N ALA A 268 6.44 -16.50 13.23
CA ALA A 268 5.26 -15.87 13.84
C ALA A 268 4.10 -16.87 13.96
N ALA A 269 3.74 -17.55 12.87
CA ALA A 269 2.68 -18.56 12.85
C ALA A 269 2.98 -19.81 13.69
N ARG A 270 4.26 -20.08 13.96
CA ARG A 270 4.72 -21.25 14.75
C ARG A 270 4.85 -20.94 16.24
N ASN A 271 5.20 -19.70 16.59
CA ASN A 271 5.41 -19.27 17.98
C ASN A 271 4.13 -18.77 18.66
N THR A 272 3.11 -18.32 17.92
CA THR A 272 1.88 -17.83 18.56
C THR A 272 0.90 -18.94 18.96
N GLY A 273 1.13 -20.20 18.61
CA GLY A 273 0.18 -21.28 18.93
C GLY A 273 -1.22 -21.08 18.32
N ILE A 274 -1.42 -20.04 17.49
CA ILE A 274 -2.66 -19.72 16.78
C ILE A 274 -2.76 -20.68 15.60
N ARG A 275 -3.00 -21.95 15.91
CA ARG A 275 -3.41 -22.95 14.95
C ARG A 275 -4.93 -22.88 14.84
N CYS A 276 -5.38 -22.46 13.66
CA CYS A 276 -6.76 -22.55 13.17
C CYS A 276 -7.76 -21.63 13.88
N PRO A 277 -8.87 -21.24 13.20
CA PRO A 277 -9.97 -20.59 13.88
C PRO A 277 -10.42 -21.57 14.94
N ALA A 278 -10.10 -21.28 16.21
CA ALA A 278 -10.88 -21.81 17.30
C ALA A 278 -12.31 -21.50 16.89
N ASN A 279 -13.04 -22.59 16.65
CA ASN A 279 -14.45 -22.55 16.41
C ASN A 279 -14.99 -21.51 17.39
N LYS A 280 -15.74 -20.51 16.89
CA LYS A 280 -16.75 -19.89 17.73
C LYS A 280 -17.78 -20.97 18.03
N TYR A 281 -17.39 -22.00 18.77
CA TYR A 281 -18.28 -22.45 19.80
C TYR A 281 -18.30 -21.26 20.73
N ASP A 282 -19.45 -20.59 20.74
CA ASP A 282 -19.98 -20.03 21.95
C ASP A 282 -19.94 -21.16 22.99
N VAL A 283 -18.75 -21.44 23.55
CA VAL A 283 -18.70 -21.98 24.90
C VAL A 283 -19.43 -20.90 25.69
N PRO A 284 -20.61 -21.19 26.26
CA PRO A 284 -21.23 -20.26 27.16
C PRO A 284 -20.13 -19.90 28.14
N SER A 285 -19.82 -18.61 28.27
CA SER A 285 -18.85 -18.15 29.26
C SER A 285 -19.47 -18.41 30.62
N ILE A 286 -19.39 -19.66 31.09
CA ILE A 286 -19.84 -20.09 32.40
C ILE A 286 -18.84 -19.47 33.35
N GLY A 287 -19.29 -18.38 33.98
CA GLY A 287 -18.59 -17.71 35.06
C GLY A 287 -17.36 -16.93 34.60
N HIS A 288 -17.56 -15.71 34.11
CA HIS A 288 -16.68 -14.58 34.45
C HIS A 288 -17.44 -13.25 34.30
N THR A 289 -18.22 -12.91 35.33
CA THR A 289 -18.34 -11.53 35.78
C THR A 289 -17.02 -11.12 36.41
N SER A 290 -16.04 -10.79 35.56
CA SER A 290 -15.03 -9.82 35.93
C SER A 290 -14.50 -9.23 34.63
N THR A 291 -15.21 -8.22 34.14
CA THR A 291 -14.58 -7.09 33.46
C THR A 291 -13.51 -6.54 34.39
N ILE A 292 -12.36 -7.21 34.50
CA ILE A 292 -11.12 -6.60 34.96
C ILE A 292 -10.69 -5.72 33.82
N SER A 293 -11.39 -4.59 33.78
CA SER A 293 -11.00 -3.37 33.11
C SER A 293 -9.53 -3.13 33.42
N TRP A 294 -8.75 -2.92 32.37
CA TRP A 294 -7.42 -2.33 32.46
C TRP A 294 -7.49 -1.04 33.26
N GLY A 295 -7.25 -1.14 34.57
CA GLY A 295 -7.56 -0.10 35.55
C GLY A 295 -9.06 0.19 35.64
N ASP A 296 -9.51 0.73 36.77
CA ASP A 296 -10.80 1.40 36.82
C ASP A 296 -11.05 2.23 35.55
N PRO A 297 -12.22 2.16 34.90
CA PRO A 297 -12.60 3.11 33.84
C PRO A 297 -12.55 4.58 34.31
N LYS A 298 -12.33 4.81 35.62
CA LYS A 298 -12.20 6.12 36.27
C LYS A 298 -10.75 6.56 36.57
N LYS A 299 -9.72 5.75 36.31
CA LYS A 299 -8.31 6.18 36.41
C LYS A 299 -7.62 6.06 35.06
N ILE A 300 -8.12 6.80 34.07
CA ILE A 300 -7.26 7.19 32.96
C ILE A 300 -6.18 8.07 33.59
N GLN A 301 -4.96 7.57 33.70
CA GLN A 301 -3.84 8.39 34.16
C GLN A 301 -3.76 9.59 33.21
N TYR A 302 -3.62 10.81 33.75
CA TYR A 302 -3.51 12.03 32.96
C TYR A 302 -2.48 11.89 31.83
N GLY A 303 -1.41 11.11 32.03
CA GLY A 303 -0.44 10.76 31.01
C GLY A 303 -0.98 10.03 29.78
N GLU A 304 -1.96 9.12 29.94
CA GLU A 304 -2.58 8.43 28.79
C GLU A 304 -3.46 9.38 27.96
N ILE A 305 -4.18 10.31 28.62
CA ILE A 305 -4.98 11.33 27.93
C ILE A 305 -4.06 12.27 27.16
N ILE A 306 -2.99 12.74 27.80
CA ILE A 306 -2.01 13.62 27.15
C ILE A 306 -1.35 12.92 25.96
N ALA A 307 -0.92 11.66 26.12
CA ALA A 307 -0.35 10.88 25.03
C ALA A 307 -1.34 10.67 23.88
N PHE A 308 -2.61 10.39 24.20
CA PHE A 308 -3.66 10.27 23.20
C PHE A 308 -3.93 11.59 22.46
N VAL A 309 -4.00 12.71 23.18
CA VAL A 309 -4.22 14.04 22.60
C VAL A 309 -3.03 14.41 21.71
N LEU A 310 -1.79 14.22 22.18
CA LEU A 310 -0.59 14.47 21.38
C LEU A 310 -0.58 13.62 20.11
N LEU A 311 -0.92 12.34 20.21
CA LEU A 311 -1.01 11.44 19.06
C LEU A 311 -2.12 11.86 18.10
N ALA A 312 -3.29 12.23 18.62
CA ALA A 312 -4.41 12.71 17.81
C ALA A 312 -4.07 14.02 17.10
N VAL A 313 -3.40 14.96 17.77
CA VAL A 313 -2.90 16.21 17.18
C VAL A 313 -1.86 15.92 16.10
N LEU A 314 -0.91 15.01 16.37
CA LEU A 314 0.11 14.60 15.40
C LEU A 314 -0.52 13.99 14.14
N VAL A 315 -1.48 13.08 14.31
CA VAL A 315 -2.21 12.46 13.20
C VAL A 315 -3.07 13.49 12.46
N ALA A 316 -3.76 14.39 13.18
CA ALA A 316 -4.53 15.47 12.56
C ALA A 316 -3.65 16.39 11.72
N PHE A 317 -2.50 16.80 12.26
CA PHE A 317 -1.59 17.75 11.63
C PHE A 317 -0.81 17.14 10.46
N CYS A 318 -0.29 15.92 10.59
CA CYS A 318 0.56 15.34 9.55
C CYS A 318 -0.21 14.51 8.52
N PHE A 319 -1.44 14.06 8.82
CA PHE A 319 -2.21 13.21 7.92
C PHE A 319 -3.46 13.90 7.39
N PHE A 320 -4.34 14.37 8.28
CA PHE A 320 -5.62 14.96 7.86
C PHE A 320 -5.44 16.35 7.24
N MET A 321 -4.56 17.18 7.79
CA MET A 321 -4.36 18.54 7.27
C MET A 321 -3.86 18.54 5.81
N PRO A 322 -2.86 17.73 5.38
CA PRO A 322 -2.51 17.60 3.97
C PRO A 322 -3.68 17.18 3.09
N LEU A 323 -4.42 16.13 3.46
CA LEU A 323 -5.56 15.64 2.67
C LEU A 323 -6.70 16.66 2.59
N PHE A 324 -7.02 17.31 3.71
CA PHE A 324 -8.02 18.36 3.78
C PHE A 324 -7.59 19.61 3.01
N SER A 325 -6.30 19.92 2.97
CA SER A 325 -5.77 21.04 2.19
C SER A 325 -6.02 20.89 0.69
N ILE A 326 -5.99 19.67 0.16
CA ILE A 326 -6.30 19.39 -1.24
C ILE A 326 -7.75 19.75 -1.52
N PHE A 327 -8.66 19.33 -0.64
CA PHE A 327 -10.08 19.69 -0.73
C PHE A 327 -10.28 21.21 -0.70
N LEU A 328 -9.67 21.91 0.27
CA LEU A 328 -9.80 23.37 0.36
C LEU A 328 -9.21 24.08 -0.87
N ASN A 329 -8.02 23.71 -1.32
CA ASN A 329 -7.36 24.37 -2.44
C ASN A 329 -8.03 24.09 -3.79
N ALA A 330 -8.86 23.04 -3.88
CA ALA A 330 -9.71 22.83 -5.05
C ALA A 330 -10.74 23.96 -5.24
N PHE A 331 -11.23 24.56 -4.15
CA PHE A 331 -12.20 25.67 -4.19
C PHE A 331 -11.57 27.04 -4.03
N VAL A 332 -10.27 27.15 -3.78
CA VAL A 332 -9.61 28.44 -3.58
C VAL A 332 -8.94 28.91 -4.86
N ILE A 333 -9.27 30.13 -5.29
CA ILE A 333 -8.49 30.86 -6.29
C ILE A 333 -7.48 31.74 -5.55
N LYS A 334 -6.19 31.58 -5.84
CA LYS A 334 -5.15 32.46 -5.32
C LYS A 334 -5.04 33.68 -6.23
N THR A 335 -5.49 34.83 -5.75
CA THR A 335 -5.34 36.12 -6.43
C THR A 335 -4.17 36.89 -5.76
N GLY A 336 -2.95 36.65 -6.23
CA GLY A 336 -1.73 37.31 -5.71
C GLY A 336 -1.22 36.79 -4.36
N GLU A 337 -0.35 37.57 -3.71
CA GLU A 337 0.26 37.26 -2.39
C GLU A 337 -0.68 37.47 -1.19
N SER A 338 -1.86 38.06 -1.43
CA SER A 338 -2.81 38.39 -0.36
C SER A 338 -3.51 37.15 0.21
N PHE A 339 -3.78 37.19 1.52
CA PHE A 339 -4.48 36.13 2.26
C PHE A 339 -5.97 36.01 1.90
N HIS A 340 -6.50 36.92 1.08
CA HIS A 340 -7.88 36.91 0.60
C HIS A 340 -8.07 35.85 -0.49
N ALA A 341 -8.25 34.61 -0.05
CA ALA A 341 -8.69 33.50 -0.86
C ALA A 341 -10.19 33.65 -1.18
N LEU A 342 -10.52 33.84 -2.45
CA LEU A 342 -11.91 33.74 -2.90
C LEU A 342 -12.26 32.26 -3.09
N ILE A 343 -13.31 31.82 -2.40
CA ILE A 343 -13.90 30.50 -2.59
C ILE A 343 -14.70 30.55 -3.90
N SER A 344 -14.32 29.74 -4.88
CA SER A 344 -14.95 29.69 -6.19
C SER A 344 -14.80 28.32 -6.85
N ILE A 345 -15.77 27.96 -7.67
CA ILE A 345 -15.81 26.70 -8.44
C ILE A 345 -14.99 26.81 -9.74
N LYS A 346 -14.39 27.98 -10.03
CA LYS A 346 -13.66 28.24 -11.29
C LYS A 346 -12.64 27.16 -11.63
N ASN A 347 -11.90 26.63 -10.65
CA ASN A 347 -10.91 25.57 -10.89
C ASN A 347 -11.55 24.29 -11.47
N PHE A 348 -12.75 23.92 -11.01
CA PHE A 348 -13.51 22.79 -11.56
C PHE A 348 -14.06 23.12 -12.95
N VAL A 349 -14.56 24.35 -13.16
CA VAL A 349 -15.03 24.78 -14.49
C VAL A 349 -13.89 24.71 -15.51
N THR A 350 -12.73 25.29 -15.19
CA THR A 350 -11.54 25.24 -16.06
C THR A 350 -11.01 23.83 -16.29
N LEU A 351 -11.23 22.92 -15.33
CA LEU A 351 -10.85 21.52 -15.47
C LEU A 351 -11.83 20.78 -16.38
N PHE A 352 -13.14 21.03 -16.25
CA PHE A 352 -14.18 20.38 -17.05
C PHE A 352 -14.26 20.91 -18.49
N GLU A 353 -13.85 22.16 -18.73
CA GLU A 353 -13.67 22.70 -20.09
C GLU A 353 -12.54 22.02 -20.86
N ARG A 354 -11.57 21.42 -20.15
CA ARG A 354 -10.47 20.70 -20.80
C ARG A 354 -10.93 19.36 -21.32
N HIS A 355 -10.86 19.19 -22.65
CA HIS A 355 -11.09 17.91 -23.29
C HIS A 355 -10.18 16.79 -22.75
N SER A 356 -8.93 17.13 -22.38
CA SER A 356 -7.97 16.18 -21.81
C SER A 356 -8.43 15.58 -20.46
N PHE A 357 -9.24 16.29 -19.68
CA PHE A 357 -9.75 15.79 -18.40
C PHE A 357 -10.72 14.61 -18.61
N TRP A 358 -11.71 14.79 -19.48
CA TRP A 358 -12.72 13.75 -19.77
C TRP A 358 -12.09 12.50 -20.38
N LEU A 359 -11.14 12.68 -21.31
CA LEU A 359 -10.34 11.57 -21.84
C LEU A 359 -9.58 10.86 -20.72
N SER A 360 -8.92 11.60 -19.83
CA SER A 360 -8.15 11.01 -18.73
C SER A 360 -9.02 10.26 -17.73
N LEU A 361 -10.22 10.77 -17.45
CA LEU A 361 -11.20 10.12 -16.60
C LEU A 361 -11.66 8.79 -17.21
N LEU A 362 -12.01 8.79 -18.51
CA LEU A 362 -12.42 7.58 -19.23
C LEU A 362 -11.29 6.55 -19.29
N HIS A 363 -10.08 6.96 -19.66
CA HIS A 363 -8.91 6.08 -19.68
C HIS A 363 -8.64 5.44 -18.32
N THR A 364 -8.79 6.21 -17.23
CA THR A 364 -8.60 5.69 -15.86
C THR A 364 -9.65 4.66 -15.49
N LEU A 365 -10.92 4.92 -15.83
CA LEU A 365 -12.02 3.97 -15.58
C LEU A 365 -11.83 2.69 -16.40
N GLU A 366 -11.45 2.83 -17.68
CA GLU A 366 -11.18 1.70 -18.58
C GLU A 366 -10.00 0.86 -18.08
N THR A 367 -8.86 1.47 -17.79
CA THR A 367 -7.67 0.74 -17.32
C THR A 367 -7.92 0.07 -15.98
N ALA A 368 -8.57 0.76 -15.05
CA ALA A 368 -8.84 0.22 -13.72
C ALA A 368 -9.86 -0.92 -13.75
N PHE A 369 -10.87 -0.83 -14.61
CA PHE A 369 -11.84 -1.91 -14.79
C PHE A 369 -11.16 -3.17 -15.34
N PHE A 370 -10.44 -3.06 -16.46
CA PHE A 370 -9.79 -4.22 -17.08
C PHE A 370 -8.68 -4.80 -16.19
N THR A 371 -7.86 -3.95 -15.57
CA THR A 371 -6.83 -4.37 -14.62
C THR A 371 -7.43 -5.08 -13.41
N GLY A 372 -8.51 -4.53 -12.84
CA GLY A 372 -9.22 -5.13 -11.72
C GLY A 372 -9.79 -6.50 -12.07
N CYS A 373 -10.46 -6.62 -13.21
CA CYS A 373 -11.01 -7.89 -13.70
C CYS A 373 -9.92 -8.95 -13.93
N LEU A 374 -8.84 -8.59 -14.63
CA LEU A 374 -7.74 -9.51 -14.93
C LEU A 374 -6.98 -9.92 -13.65
N SER A 375 -6.74 -8.99 -12.73
CA SER A 375 -6.05 -9.27 -11.46
C SER A 375 -6.85 -10.22 -10.57
N VAL A 376 -8.17 -10.03 -10.50
CA VAL A 376 -9.06 -10.91 -9.74
C VAL A 376 -9.19 -12.28 -10.40
N LEU A 377 -9.31 -12.33 -11.73
CA LEU A 377 -9.39 -13.58 -12.47
C LEU A 377 -8.13 -14.43 -12.26
N THR A 378 -6.95 -13.82 -12.45
CA THR A 378 -5.65 -14.48 -12.28
C THR A 378 -5.41 -14.87 -10.81
N GLY A 379 -5.71 -13.98 -9.88
CA GLY A 379 -5.62 -14.26 -8.44
C GLY A 379 -6.55 -15.37 -7.97
N LEU A 380 -7.80 -15.40 -8.45
CA LEU A 380 -8.77 -16.46 -8.15
C LEU A 380 -8.30 -17.81 -8.71
N VAL A 381 -7.90 -17.85 -9.98
CA VAL A 381 -7.39 -19.04 -10.65
C VAL A 381 -6.21 -19.63 -9.86
N PHE A 382 -5.25 -18.81 -9.47
CA PHE A 382 -4.09 -19.29 -8.71
C PHE A 382 -4.45 -19.68 -7.27
N ALA A 383 -5.37 -18.98 -6.62
CA ALA A 383 -5.84 -19.33 -5.28
C ALA A 383 -6.50 -20.72 -5.24
N LEU A 384 -7.33 -21.02 -6.24
CA LEU A 384 -7.96 -22.33 -6.40
C LEU A 384 -6.91 -23.41 -6.69
N PHE A 385 -5.98 -23.12 -7.59
CA PHE A 385 -4.87 -24.02 -7.93
C PHE A 385 -4.01 -24.36 -6.71
N SER A 386 -3.61 -23.34 -5.94
CA SER A 386 -2.82 -23.50 -4.72
C SER A 386 -3.54 -24.35 -3.68
N ARG A 387 -4.84 -24.10 -3.44
CA ARG A 387 -5.65 -24.86 -2.48
C ARG A 387 -5.79 -26.33 -2.88
N ARG A 388 -5.92 -26.63 -4.17
CA ARG A 388 -6.12 -28.00 -4.66
C ARG A 388 -4.84 -28.84 -4.60
N ILE A 389 -3.66 -28.24 -4.80
CA ILE A 389 -2.37 -28.94 -4.70
C ILE A 389 -1.94 -29.12 -3.24
N ASP A 390 -2.34 -28.18 -2.38
CA ASP A 390 -1.92 -28.13 -0.99
C ASP A 390 -3.10 -27.78 -0.07
N PRO A 391 -4.05 -28.72 0.12
CA PRO A 391 -5.25 -28.49 0.93
C PRO A 391 -4.93 -28.19 2.40
N TYR A 392 -3.78 -28.66 2.90
CA TYR A 392 -3.31 -28.43 4.26
C TYR A 392 -2.34 -27.25 4.38
N ASN A 393 -2.10 -26.51 3.30
CA ASN A 393 -1.31 -25.29 3.27
C ASN A 393 0.15 -25.47 3.76
N ALA A 394 0.74 -26.65 3.51
CA ALA A 394 2.06 -27.09 3.95
C ALA A 394 3.22 -26.67 3.01
N LYS A 395 2.97 -26.52 1.71
CA LYS A 395 3.98 -26.19 0.68
C LYS A 395 4.25 -24.69 0.64
N ARG A 396 5.39 -24.29 1.18
CA ARG A 396 5.84 -22.89 1.23
C ARG A 396 5.99 -22.22 -0.14
N ILE A 397 6.39 -22.99 -1.16
CA ILE A 397 6.67 -22.44 -2.49
C ILE A 397 5.42 -21.84 -3.15
N LEU A 398 4.24 -22.43 -2.92
CA LEU A 398 2.97 -21.95 -3.47
C LEU A 398 2.51 -20.63 -2.84
N LYS A 399 3.06 -20.26 -1.67
CA LYS A 399 2.81 -18.97 -1.01
C LYS A 399 3.77 -17.88 -1.46
N ILE A 400 5.02 -18.24 -1.78
CA ILE A 400 6.08 -17.27 -2.10
C ILE A 400 6.04 -16.88 -3.58
N VAL A 401 5.82 -17.83 -4.50
CA VAL A 401 5.83 -17.56 -5.95
C VAL A 401 4.88 -16.42 -6.35
N PRO A 402 3.65 -16.33 -5.82
CA PRO A 402 2.77 -15.21 -6.13
C PRO A 402 3.22 -13.85 -5.63
N LEU A 403 4.11 -13.82 -4.65
CA LEU A 403 4.61 -12.59 -4.07
C LEU A 403 5.85 -12.07 -4.82
N LEU A 404 6.43 -12.88 -5.72
CA LEU A 404 7.62 -12.48 -6.50
C LEU A 404 7.40 -11.20 -7.32
N PRO A 405 6.24 -10.96 -7.95
CA PRO A 405 6.01 -9.70 -8.67
C PRO A 405 6.03 -8.46 -7.77
N MET A 406 5.80 -8.62 -6.47
CA MET A 406 5.92 -7.51 -5.52
C MET A 406 7.38 -7.11 -5.26
N ALA A 407 8.35 -7.93 -5.68
CA ALA A 407 9.78 -7.62 -5.59
C ALA A 407 10.28 -6.71 -6.72
N VAL A 408 9.47 -6.51 -7.75
CA VAL A 408 9.81 -5.67 -8.91
C VAL A 408 8.97 -4.42 -8.85
N SER A 409 9.62 -3.26 -8.97
CA SER A 409 8.92 -2.00 -8.97
C SER A 409 8.12 -1.74 -10.23
N SER A 410 7.17 -0.83 -10.09
CA SER A 410 6.41 -0.27 -11.21
C SER A 410 7.31 0.44 -12.24
N VAL A 411 8.42 1.06 -11.81
CA VAL A 411 9.38 1.68 -12.73
C VAL A 411 10.14 0.63 -13.54
N ILE A 412 10.62 -0.44 -12.91
CA ILE A 412 11.32 -1.54 -13.61
C ILE A 412 10.39 -2.22 -14.61
N MET A 413 9.14 -2.50 -14.22
CA MET A 413 8.14 -3.08 -15.13
C MET A 413 7.84 -2.16 -16.31
N GLY A 414 7.64 -0.87 -16.07
CA GLY A 414 7.42 0.11 -17.13
C GLY A 414 8.62 0.19 -18.08
N PHE A 415 9.84 0.27 -17.54
CA PHE A 415 11.08 0.30 -18.31
C PHE A 415 11.25 -0.96 -19.16
N GLY A 416 11.03 -2.14 -18.57
CA GLY A 416 11.12 -3.42 -19.27
C GLY A 416 10.15 -3.55 -20.44
N ILE A 417 8.93 -3.06 -20.28
CA ILE A 417 7.94 -3.01 -21.37
C ILE A 417 8.39 -2.03 -22.45
N THR A 418 8.91 -0.85 -22.11
CA THR A 418 9.42 0.09 -23.13
C THR A 418 10.60 -0.45 -23.92
N MET A 419 11.41 -1.32 -23.31
CA MET A 419 12.49 -2.05 -23.99
C MET A 419 11.93 -3.12 -24.93
N PHE A 420 10.88 -3.82 -24.53
CA PHE A 420 10.26 -4.86 -25.34
C PHE A 420 9.47 -4.29 -26.52
N VAL A 421 8.65 -3.26 -26.27
CA VAL A 421 7.89 -2.56 -27.30
C VAL A 421 8.07 -1.04 -27.15
N PRO A 422 8.87 -0.41 -28.03
CA PRO A 422 9.17 1.02 -27.95
C PRO A 422 7.94 1.92 -28.09
N GLN A 423 6.91 1.46 -28.81
CA GLN A 423 5.64 2.18 -28.95
C GLN A 423 4.66 1.76 -27.85
N GLY A 424 4.53 2.60 -26.82
CA GLY A 424 3.55 2.39 -25.76
C GLY A 424 2.13 2.33 -26.32
N LYS A 425 1.40 1.25 -26.00
CA LYS A 425 -0.03 1.10 -26.30
C LYS A 425 -0.81 0.92 -24.98
N PRO A 426 -2.08 1.36 -24.89
CA PRO A 426 -2.87 1.31 -23.66
C PRO A 426 -2.96 -0.08 -23.00
N PHE A 427 -3.07 -1.15 -23.80
CA PHE A 427 -3.13 -2.51 -23.27
C PHE A 427 -1.88 -2.90 -22.47
N MET A 428 -0.71 -2.32 -22.79
CA MET A 428 0.53 -2.61 -22.09
C MET A 428 0.48 -2.14 -20.65
N LEU A 429 -0.18 -1.00 -20.39
CA LEU A 429 -0.42 -0.50 -19.04
C LEU A 429 -1.27 -1.51 -18.24
N ILE A 430 -2.32 -2.03 -18.85
CA ILE A 430 -3.22 -3.02 -18.22
C ILE A 430 -2.44 -4.31 -17.88
N PHE A 431 -1.61 -4.81 -18.79
CA PHE A 431 -0.77 -5.99 -18.52
C PHE A 431 0.26 -5.73 -17.41
N ALA A 432 0.93 -4.59 -17.44
CA ALA A 432 1.92 -4.20 -16.43
C ALA A 432 1.29 -4.09 -15.04
N GLN A 433 0.17 -3.40 -14.94
CA GLN A 433 -0.56 -3.23 -13.69
C GLN A 433 -1.11 -4.56 -13.18
N THR A 434 -1.68 -5.38 -14.07
CA THR A 434 -2.18 -6.70 -13.68
C THR A 434 -1.05 -7.56 -13.11
N ALA A 435 0.15 -7.56 -13.73
CA ALA A 435 1.31 -8.31 -13.25
C ALA A 435 1.75 -7.92 -11.84
N LEU A 436 1.61 -6.63 -11.48
CA LEU A 436 1.97 -6.12 -10.15
C LEU A 436 0.85 -6.29 -9.13
N TYR A 437 -0.42 -6.24 -9.56
CA TYR A 437 -1.57 -6.13 -8.63
C TYR A 437 -2.28 -7.46 -8.36
N TRP A 438 -2.15 -8.47 -9.22
CA TRP A 438 -2.72 -9.80 -8.98
C TRP A 438 -2.27 -10.47 -7.67
N PRO A 439 -1.05 -10.27 -7.11
CA PRO A 439 -0.65 -10.86 -5.83
C PRO A 439 -1.54 -10.40 -4.67
N PHE A 440 -2.01 -9.14 -4.72
CA PHE A 440 -2.90 -8.60 -3.71
C PHE A 440 -4.29 -9.24 -3.80
N ALA A 441 -4.83 -9.41 -5.01
CA ALA A 441 -6.07 -10.14 -5.24
C ALA A 441 -5.95 -11.59 -4.77
N PHE A 442 -4.85 -12.27 -5.12
CA PHE A 442 -4.56 -13.63 -4.66
C PHE A 442 -4.53 -13.72 -3.14
N LYS A 443 -3.81 -12.82 -2.44
CA LYS A 443 -3.71 -12.84 -0.97
C LYS A 443 -5.07 -12.67 -0.31
N GLN A 444 -5.91 -11.76 -0.82
CA GLN A 444 -7.24 -11.52 -0.27
C GLN A 444 -8.21 -12.70 -0.52
N ILE A 445 -8.21 -13.25 -1.73
CA ILE A 445 -9.07 -14.37 -2.12
C ILE A 445 -8.62 -15.68 -1.44
N SER A 446 -7.32 -15.97 -1.42
CA SER A 446 -6.78 -17.16 -0.75
C SER A 446 -7.05 -17.16 0.75
N THR A 447 -6.96 -16.00 1.40
CA THR A 447 -7.32 -15.85 2.82
C THR A 447 -8.80 -16.19 3.06
N ALA A 448 -9.69 -15.77 2.15
CA ALA A 448 -11.11 -16.11 2.25
C ALA A 448 -11.41 -17.58 1.96
N LEU A 449 -10.73 -18.17 0.97
CA LEU A 449 -10.87 -19.59 0.63
C LEU A 449 -10.38 -20.49 1.76
N ASN A 450 -9.23 -20.18 2.36
CA ASN A 450 -8.65 -20.97 3.45
C ASN A 450 -9.49 -20.94 4.74
N ARG A 451 -10.44 -20.01 4.87
CA ARG A 451 -11.41 -20.01 5.97
C ARG A 451 -12.53 -21.05 5.80
N ILE A 452 -12.72 -21.61 4.60
CA ILE A 452 -13.75 -22.63 4.35
C ILE A 452 -13.18 -23.99 4.77
N PRO A 453 -13.78 -24.66 5.79
CA PRO A 453 -13.31 -25.98 6.24
C PRO A 453 -13.33 -27.00 5.10
N GLU A 454 -12.31 -27.86 5.03
CA GLU A 454 -12.24 -28.88 3.96
C GLU A 454 -13.38 -29.89 4.06
N ILE A 455 -13.85 -30.19 5.28
CA ILE A 455 -15.03 -31.03 5.56
C ILE A 455 -16.27 -30.52 4.82
N THR A 456 -16.50 -29.21 4.78
CA THR A 456 -17.64 -28.62 4.06
C THR A 456 -17.54 -28.87 2.56
N LEU A 457 -16.33 -28.84 2.00
CA LEU A 457 -16.11 -29.13 0.59
C LEU A 457 -16.22 -30.61 0.27
N GLU A 458 -15.77 -31.49 1.16
CA GLU A 458 -15.94 -32.95 1.02
C GLU A 458 -17.43 -33.33 1.01
N ALA A 459 -18.22 -32.79 1.93
CA ALA A 459 -19.67 -32.97 1.96
C ALA A 459 -20.34 -32.46 0.66
N ALA A 460 -19.93 -31.27 0.19
CA ALA A 460 -20.43 -30.73 -1.07
C ALA A 460 -20.08 -31.62 -2.27
N ARG A 461 -18.88 -32.22 -2.30
CA ARG A 461 -18.45 -33.15 -3.37
C ARG A 461 -19.26 -34.43 -3.37
N LEU A 462 -19.68 -34.94 -2.20
CA LEU A 462 -20.54 -36.12 -2.09
C LEU A 462 -21.97 -35.86 -2.58
N LEU A 463 -22.49 -34.66 -2.35
CA LEU A 463 -23.86 -34.27 -2.74
C LEU A 463 -23.97 -33.72 -4.17
N SER A 464 -22.86 -33.40 -4.82
CA SER A 464 -22.85 -32.80 -6.14
C SER A 464 -22.80 -33.85 -7.25
N ARG A 465 -23.59 -33.64 -8.31
CA ARG A 465 -23.60 -34.51 -9.48
C ARG A 465 -22.36 -34.31 -10.35
N GLU A 466 -21.90 -33.06 -10.46
CA GLU A 466 -20.68 -32.69 -11.19
C GLU A 466 -19.68 -31.97 -10.30
N SER A 467 -18.39 -32.05 -10.64
CA SER A 467 -17.35 -31.37 -9.86
C SER A 467 -17.33 -29.84 -10.04
N THR A 468 -17.97 -29.34 -11.10
CA THR A 468 -18.19 -27.91 -11.38
C THR A 468 -19.27 -27.31 -10.48
N ASP A 469 -20.21 -28.12 -10.00
CA ASP A 469 -21.27 -27.68 -9.08
C ASP A 469 -20.67 -27.16 -7.78
N VAL A 470 -19.69 -27.87 -7.21
CA VAL A 470 -19.01 -27.44 -5.97
C VAL A 470 -18.35 -26.07 -6.16
N PHE A 471 -17.77 -25.82 -7.33
CA PHE A 471 -17.11 -24.55 -7.64
C PHE A 471 -18.12 -23.40 -7.75
N PHE A 472 -19.15 -23.54 -8.59
CA PHE A 472 -20.11 -22.46 -8.86
C PHE A 472 -21.18 -22.29 -7.76
N LYS A 473 -21.58 -23.37 -7.09
CA LYS A 473 -22.67 -23.35 -6.09
C LYS A 473 -22.16 -23.23 -4.65
N VAL A 474 -20.92 -23.62 -4.34
CA VAL A 474 -20.39 -23.58 -2.98
C VAL A 474 -19.21 -22.62 -2.85
N GLU A 475 -18.12 -22.85 -3.58
CA GLU A 475 -16.89 -22.04 -3.41
C GLU A 475 -17.12 -20.56 -3.80
N ILE A 476 -17.58 -20.28 -5.02
CA ILE A 476 -17.81 -18.89 -5.48
C ILE A 476 -18.79 -18.14 -4.57
N PRO A 477 -19.98 -18.64 -4.22
CA PRO A 477 -20.93 -17.90 -3.39
C PRO A 477 -20.40 -17.59 -1.99
N LEU A 478 -19.57 -18.48 -1.42
CA LEU A 478 -18.93 -18.27 -0.12
C LEU A 478 -17.84 -17.19 -0.17
N VAL A 479 -17.13 -17.04 -1.30
CA VAL A 479 -16.04 -16.05 -1.46
C VAL A 479 -16.40 -14.84 -2.33
N ARG A 480 -17.62 -14.75 -2.89
CA ARG A 480 -18.06 -13.66 -3.80
C ARG A 480 -17.81 -12.26 -3.25
N ARG A 481 -17.94 -12.10 -1.93
CA ARG A 481 -17.68 -10.81 -1.25
C ARG A 481 -16.19 -10.48 -1.21
N SER A 482 -15.34 -11.48 -1.00
CA SER A 482 -13.88 -11.31 -1.08
C SER A 482 -13.44 -11.03 -2.51
N ILE A 483 -14.03 -11.69 -3.51
CA ILE A 483 -13.82 -11.40 -4.94
C ILE A 483 -14.16 -9.93 -5.25
N LEU A 484 -15.33 -9.45 -4.82
CA LEU A 484 -15.75 -8.08 -5.07
C LEU A 484 -14.93 -7.05 -4.29
N SER A 485 -14.47 -7.40 -3.07
CA SER A 485 -13.52 -6.57 -2.34
C SER A 485 -12.15 -6.51 -3.02
N ALA A 486 -11.64 -7.62 -3.55
CA ALA A 486 -10.39 -7.68 -4.28
C ALA A 486 -10.47 -6.89 -5.59
N PHE A 487 -11.61 -6.93 -6.27
CA PHE A 487 -11.85 -6.10 -7.45
C PHE A 487 -11.74 -4.61 -7.10
N GLY A 488 -12.50 -4.13 -6.11
CA GLY A 488 -12.47 -2.70 -5.76
C GLY A 488 -11.11 -2.25 -5.23
N PHE A 489 -10.37 -3.13 -4.57
CA PHE A 489 -9.00 -2.87 -4.14
C PHE A 489 -8.03 -2.71 -5.32
N CYS A 490 -7.99 -3.67 -6.25
CA CYS A 490 -7.14 -3.58 -7.44
C CYS A 490 -7.56 -2.41 -8.35
N PHE A 491 -8.86 -2.13 -8.45
CA PHE A 491 -9.40 -0.98 -9.16
C PHE A 491 -8.88 0.33 -8.56
N ALA A 492 -8.97 0.51 -7.23
CA ALA A 492 -8.51 1.71 -6.57
C ALA A 492 -6.99 1.93 -6.73
N ILE A 493 -6.19 0.86 -6.62
CA ILE A 493 -4.74 0.93 -6.86
C ILE A 493 -4.45 1.36 -8.30
N SER A 494 -5.10 0.75 -9.29
CA SER A 494 -4.91 1.10 -10.71
C SER A 494 -5.32 2.54 -11.02
N CYS A 495 -6.42 3.04 -10.46
CA CYS A 495 -6.81 4.44 -10.61
C CYS A 495 -5.77 5.42 -10.06
N GLY A 496 -5.15 5.05 -8.93
CA GLY A 496 -4.15 5.87 -8.24
C GLY A 496 -2.73 5.79 -8.80
N ASP A 497 -2.48 4.89 -9.74
CA ASP A 497 -1.13 4.67 -10.26
C ASP A 497 -0.75 5.74 -11.29
N ALA A 498 0.16 6.63 -10.88
CA ALA A 498 0.80 7.59 -11.75
C ALA A 498 2.16 7.09 -12.28
N THR A 499 2.73 6.03 -11.70
CA THR A 499 4.11 5.61 -11.98
C THR A 499 4.21 4.89 -13.31
N LEU A 500 3.45 3.81 -13.53
CA LEU A 500 3.52 3.08 -14.82
C LEU A 500 3.12 3.95 -16.01
N PRO A 501 2.03 4.75 -15.97
CA PRO A 501 1.69 5.65 -17.07
C PRO A 501 2.80 6.67 -17.37
N LEU A 502 3.50 7.17 -16.34
CA LEU A 502 4.61 8.12 -16.52
C LEU A 502 5.84 7.45 -17.16
N VAL A 503 6.18 6.23 -16.76
CA VAL A 503 7.36 5.49 -17.25
C VAL A 503 7.14 4.97 -18.68
N LEU A 504 5.95 4.40 -18.96
CA LEU A 504 5.57 3.91 -20.29
C LEU A 504 5.45 5.06 -21.30
N ALA A 505 5.09 6.25 -20.85
CA ALA A 505 4.94 7.45 -21.66
C ALA A 505 4.12 7.21 -22.94
N ILE A 506 2.92 6.64 -22.78
CA ILE A 506 2.03 6.27 -23.87
C ILE A 506 1.56 7.54 -24.59
N PRO A 507 1.75 7.66 -25.93
CA PRO A 507 1.30 8.83 -26.67
C PRO A 507 -0.21 9.00 -26.60
N ARG A 508 -0.67 10.24 -26.33
CA ARG A 508 -2.11 10.61 -26.28
C ARG A 508 -2.96 9.80 -25.29
N TYR A 509 -2.35 9.11 -24.34
CA TYR A 509 -3.03 8.33 -23.32
C TYR A 509 -2.58 8.75 -21.93
N GLU A 510 -3.42 9.52 -21.25
CA GLU A 510 -3.16 10.00 -19.90
C GLU A 510 -4.18 9.42 -18.93
N THR A 511 -3.71 8.96 -17.77
CA THR A 511 -4.58 8.62 -16.64
C THR A 511 -4.81 9.86 -15.77
N LEU A 512 -5.85 9.84 -14.95
CA LEU A 512 -6.22 10.93 -14.07
C LEU A 512 -5.13 11.20 -13.02
N ALA A 513 -4.46 10.14 -12.54
CA ALA A 513 -3.30 10.25 -11.67
C ALA A 513 -2.11 10.92 -12.39
N LEU A 514 -1.82 10.53 -13.64
CA LEU A 514 -0.78 11.15 -14.44
C LEU A 514 -1.10 12.62 -14.76
N LEU A 515 -2.35 12.95 -15.08
CA LEU A 515 -2.80 14.31 -15.33
C LEU A 515 -2.62 15.18 -14.07
N THR A 516 -3.01 14.66 -12.91
CA THR A 516 -2.81 15.33 -11.61
C THR A 516 -1.32 15.61 -11.37
N TYR A 517 -0.45 14.65 -11.65
CA TYR A 517 1.00 14.81 -11.53
C TYR A 517 1.55 15.89 -12.48
N ARG A 518 1.11 15.91 -13.75
CA ARG A 518 1.54 16.93 -14.73
C ARG A 518 1.03 18.33 -14.39
N LEU A 519 -0.19 18.45 -13.85
CA LEU A 519 -0.71 19.73 -13.35
C LEU A 519 0.10 20.23 -12.15
N ALA A 520 0.48 19.32 -11.23
CA ALA A 520 1.34 19.66 -10.11
C ALA A 520 2.75 20.08 -10.58
N GLY A 521 3.34 19.36 -11.54
CA GLY A 521 4.66 19.67 -12.11
C GLY A 521 4.71 20.96 -12.93
N SER A 522 3.56 21.42 -13.46
CA SER A 522 3.42 22.72 -14.13
C SER A 522 3.05 23.86 -13.17
N TYR A 523 3.20 23.65 -11.86
CA TYR A 523 2.85 24.61 -10.79
C TYR A 523 1.37 25.04 -10.75
N ARG A 524 0.48 24.31 -11.43
CA ARG A 524 -0.96 24.56 -11.45
C ARG A 524 -1.64 23.80 -10.32
N PHE A 525 -1.20 24.09 -9.09
CA PHE A 525 -1.60 23.35 -7.89
C PHE A 525 -3.11 23.37 -7.62
N SER A 526 -3.80 24.48 -7.86
CA SER A 526 -5.26 24.57 -7.66
C SER A 526 -6.05 23.62 -8.56
N GLU A 527 -5.65 23.50 -9.83
CA GLU A 527 -6.26 22.54 -10.76
C GLU A 527 -5.85 21.10 -10.44
N ALA A 528 -4.60 20.88 -10.04
CA ALA A 528 -4.15 19.58 -9.54
C ALA A 528 -4.96 19.16 -8.29
N CYS A 529 -5.33 20.10 -7.42
CA CYS A 529 -6.19 19.83 -6.27
C CYS A 529 -7.60 19.43 -6.69
N ALA A 530 -8.21 20.14 -7.64
CA ALA A 530 -9.53 19.81 -8.16
C ALA A 530 -9.55 18.41 -8.80
N CYS A 531 -8.56 18.12 -9.65
CA CYS A 531 -8.36 16.80 -10.25
C CYS A 531 -8.10 15.72 -9.19
N GLY A 532 -7.26 16.03 -8.19
CA GLY A 532 -6.95 15.14 -7.08
C GLY A 532 -8.14 14.86 -6.17
N CYS A 533 -9.04 15.83 -5.96
CA CYS A 533 -10.30 15.61 -5.23
C CYS A 533 -11.19 14.60 -5.95
N ILE A 534 -11.32 14.71 -7.28
CA ILE A 534 -12.12 13.77 -8.08
C ILE A 534 -11.49 12.37 -8.02
N LEU A 535 -10.16 12.27 -8.16
CA LEU A 535 -9.43 11.01 -8.04
C LEU A 535 -9.58 10.39 -6.64
N GLY A 536 -9.48 11.21 -5.58
CA GLY A 536 -9.67 10.79 -4.20
C GLY A 536 -11.08 10.31 -3.91
N LEU A 537 -12.10 11.01 -4.43
CA LEU A 537 -13.51 10.60 -4.31
C LEU A 537 -13.79 9.28 -5.06
N LEU A 538 -13.22 9.12 -6.26
CA LEU A 538 -13.37 7.92 -7.07
C LEU A 538 -12.77 6.69 -6.37
N THR A 539 -11.54 6.81 -5.88
CA THR A 539 -10.83 5.72 -5.17
C THR A 539 -11.48 5.42 -3.82
N ALA A 540 -11.81 6.43 -3.02
CA ALA A 540 -12.49 6.25 -1.73
C ALA A 540 -13.90 5.68 -1.90
N GLY A 541 -14.65 6.10 -2.92
CA GLY A 541 -16.00 5.61 -3.20
C GLY A 541 -16.02 4.12 -3.52
N VAL A 542 -15.13 3.66 -4.41
CA VAL A 542 -15.01 2.24 -4.77
C VAL A 542 -14.57 1.40 -3.56
N PHE A 543 -13.61 1.89 -2.78
CA PHE A 543 -13.18 1.18 -1.59
C PHE A 543 -14.28 1.09 -0.52
N ALA A 544 -14.98 2.20 -0.25
CA ALA A 544 -16.08 2.22 0.71
C ALA A 544 -17.20 1.26 0.31
N PHE A 545 -17.49 1.15 -0.99
CA PHE A 545 -18.43 0.18 -1.53
C PHE A 545 -17.96 -1.26 -1.28
N SER A 546 -16.68 -1.56 -1.55
CA SER A 546 -16.09 -2.88 -1.27
C SER A 546 -16.12 -3.25 0.22
N ASP A 547 -15.71 -2.34 1.11
CA ASP A 547 -15.70 -2.56 2.56
C ASP A 547 -17.11 -2.72 3.14
N PHE A 548 -18.08 -1.95 2.62
CA PHE A 548 -19.49 -2.09 3.02
C PHE A 548 -20.04 -3.49 2.71
N ILE A 549 -19.69 -4.04 1.54
CA ILE A 549 -20.14 -5.38 1.13
C ILE A 549 -19.51 -6.48 1.99
N GLU A 550 -18.25 -6.32 2.40
CA GLU A 550 -17.57 -7.25 3.28
C GLU A 550 -18.22 -7.29 4.67
N LYS A 551 -18.46 -6.12 5.29
CA LYS A 551 -19.04 -6.00 6.64
C LYS A 551 -20.46 -6.54 6.76
N ARG A 552 -21.33 -6.21 5.79
CA ARG A 552 -22.73 -6.71 5.78
C ARG A 552 -22.78 -8.24 5.75
N GLY A 553 -21.71 -8.86 5.23
CA GLY A 553 -21.59 -10.30 5.18
C GLY A 553 -21.14 -11.01 6.44
N GLN A 554 -20.41 -10.32 7.31
CA GLN A 554 -20.07 -10.85 8.63
C GLN A 554 -21.28 -10.81 9.57
N ASN A 555 -22.08 -9.74 9.49
CA ASN A 555 -23.30 -9.60 10.31
C ASN A 555 -24.38 -10.61 9.92
N ALA A 556 -24.58 -10.87 8.61
CA ALA A 556 -25.55 -11.87 8.14
C ALA A 556 -25.15 -13.34 8.40
N ARG A 557 -23.96 -13.59 8.98
CA ARG A 557 -23.54 -14.92 9.47
C ARG A 557 -23.70 -15.06 11.00
N LEU A 558 -24.02 -13.96 11.68
CA LEU A 558 -24.26 -13.90 13.12
C LEU A 558 -25.75 -13.76 13.47
N SER A 559 -26.60 -13.56 12.45
CA SER A 559 -28.06 -13.66 12.48
C SER A 559 -28.48 -14.94 11.78
#